data_AF-A0A932VRY8-F1
#
_entry.id   AF-A0A932VRY8-F1
#
_cell.length_a   1.000
_cell.length_b   1.000
_cell.length_c   1.000
_cell.angle_alpha   90.00
_cell.angle_beta   90.00
_cell.angle_gamma   90.00
#
_symmetry.space_group_name_H-M   'P 1'
#
loop_
_entity.id
_entity.type
_entity.pdbx_description
1 polymer ?
#
loop_
_entity_poly.entity_id
_entity_poly.type
_entity_poly.pdbx_seq_one_letter_code
_entity_poly.pdbx_strand_id
1 'polypeptide(L)'
;MTMHEYLAKVPITRDQIQRKVLDFMHGRNDCALVGAWAVNLYVPLEDERLTADIDLVATNQGVLAELIWAHLVSNFSADFKLMPYADMVRIFFSLKPVVDVVQVPTLPEVNRIEAIPVVTLEELIAMKRKAIADRGHTPKGLTDQADLMRLEMVQEQRRKHA
;
A
#
# COMPACT_ATOMS: atom_id res chain seq x y z
N MET A 1 -1.69 20.50 33.54
CA MET A 1 -2.77 19.52 33.34
C MET A 1 -4.13 20.18 33.53
N THR A 2 -4.77 20.52 32.42
CA THR A 2 -6.09 21.16 32.32
C THR A 2 -7.07 20.24 31.58
N MET A 3 -8.39 20.50 31.62
CA MET A 3 -9.36 19.72 30.83
C MET A 3 -9.10 19.76 29.30
N HIS A 4 -8.41 20.80 28.82
CA HIS A 4 -7.98 20.87 27.42
C HIS A 4 -6.87 19.86 27.09
N GLU A 5 -6.01 19.52 28.05
CA GLU A 5 -4.96 18.51 27.90
C GLU A 5 -5.51 17.08 28.09
N TYR A 6 -6.61 16.90 28.83
CA TYR A 6 -7.33 15.62 28.94
C TYR A 6 -8.17 15.31 27.69
N LEU A 7 -8.74 16.34 27.05
CA LEU A 7 -9.43 16.24 25.76
C LEU A 7 -8.47 16.25 24.57
N ALA A 8 -7.16 16.44 24.79
CA ALA A 8 -6.12 16.36 23.77
C ALA A 8 -5.95 14.92 23.30
N LYS A 9 -6.92 14.45 22.49
CA LYS A 9 -6.74 13.35 21.55
C LYS A 9 -5.46 13.66 20.78
N VAL A 10 -4.39 12.91 21.00
CA VAL A 10 -3.20 12.96 20.12
C VAL A 10 -3.74 12.84 18.68
N PRO A 11 -3.41 13.78 17.78
CA PRO A 11 -3.95 13.73 16.42
C PRO A 11 -3.56 12.40 15.79
N ILE A 12 -4.54 11.70 15.22
CA ILE A 12 -4.29 10.44 14.52
C ILE A 12 -3.38 10.76 13.34
N THR A 13 -2.16 10.22 13.39
CA THR A 13 -1.19 10.44 12.36
C THR A 13 -1.34 9.42 11.25
N ARG A 14 -0.81 9.75 10.08
CA ARG A 14 -0.82 8.84 8.93
C ARG A 14 0.01 7.59 9.20
N ASP A 15 1.15 7.71 9.87
CA ASP A 15 1.99 6.57 10.21
C ASP A 15 1.27 5.61 11.18
N GLN A 16 0.44 6.13 12.10
CA GLN A 16 -0.39 5.29 12.96
C GLN A 16 -1.41 4.49 12.14
N ILE A 17 -2.08 5.13 11.17
CA ILE A 17 -3.02 4.45 10.27
C ILE A 17 -2.29 3.38 9.45
N GLN A 18 -1.16 3.74 8.84
CA GLN A 18 -0.37 2.83 8.02
C GLN A 18 0.09 1.60 8.82
N ARG A 19 0.60 1.79 10.03
CA ARG A 19 0.97 0.69 10.94
C ARG A 19 -0.21 -0.24 11.22
N LYS A 20 -1.39 0.31 11.51
CA LYS A 20 -2.59 -0.53 11.77
C LYS A 20 -3.04 -1.32 10.56
N VAL A 21 -2.91 -0.77 9.35
CA VAL A 21 -3.20 -1.52 8.12
C VAL A 21 -2.18 -2.64 7.93
N LEU A 22 -0.88 -2.38 8.14
CA LEU A 22 0.16 -3.42 8.04
C LEU A 22 -0.02 -4.52 9.10
N ASP A 23 -0.35 -4.17 10.34
CA ASP A 23 -0.69 -5.12 11.41
C ASP A 23 -1.90 -5.98 11.00
N PHE A 24 -2.93 -5.38 10.40
CA PHE A 24 -4.10 -6.08 9.89
C PHE A 24 -3.75 -7.08 8.77
N MET A 25 -2.73 -6.80 7.97
CA MET A 25 -2.28 -7.68 6.89
C MET A 25 -1.47 -8.89 7.37
N HIS A 26 -0.99 -8.88 8.62
CA HIS A 26 -0.14 -9.93 9.14
C HIS A 26 -0.82 -11.31 9.07
N GLY A 27 -0.17 -12.27 8.40
CA GLY A 27 -0.67 -13.65 8.27
C GLY A 27 -1.78 -13.86 7.23
N ARG A 28 -2.22 -12.82 6.52
CA ARG A 28 -3.26 -12.95 5.49
C ARG A 28 -2.77 -13.71 4.26
N ASN A 29 -3.72 -14.24 3.50
CA ASN A 29 -3.48 -15.01 2.25
C ASN A 29 -4.44 -14.60 1.11
N ASP A 30 -5.29 -13.60 1.34
CA ASP A 30 -6.31 -13.12 0.41
C ASP A 30 -5.98 -11.74 -0.21
N CYS A 31 -4.81 -11.19 0.14
CA CYS A 31 -4.33 -9.90 -0.33
C CYS A 31 -2.80 -9.85 -0.43
N ALA A 32 -2.27 -8.85 -1.14
CA ALA A 32 -0.84 -8.54 -1.17
C ALA A 32 -0.58 -7.03 -1.19
N LEU A 33 0.50 -6.62 -0.52
CA LEU A 33 1.02 -5.25 -0.53
C LEU A 33 1.71 -4.98 -1.87
N VAL A 34 1.38 -3.86 -2.49
CA VAL A 34 1.93 -3.40 -3.78
C VAL A 34 2.34 -1.93 -3.69
N GLY A 35 2.60 -1.32 -4.85
CA GLY A 35 2.79 0.12 -4.95
C GLY A 35 4.03 0.61 -4.21
N ALA A 36 3.94 1.82 -3.65
CA ALA A 36 5.11 2.52 -3.13
C ALA A 36 5.74 1.83 -1.91
N TRP A 37 4.93 1.26 -1.02
CA TRP A 37 5.42 0.50 0.14
C TRP A 37 6.19 -0.76 -0.29
N ALA A 38 5.70 -1.48 -1.30
CA ALA A 38 6.41 -2.62 -1.86
C ALA A 38 7.70 -2.21 -2.57
N VAL A 39 7.75 -1.04 -3.22
CA VAL A 39 8.98 -0.51 -3.81
C VAL A 39 10.04 -0.27 -2.74
N ASN A 40 9.67 0.42 -1.65
CA ASN A 40 10.60 0.74 -0.55
C ASN A 40 11.24 -0.51 0.08
N LEU A 41 10.55 -1.66 0.07
CA LEU A 41 11.11 -2.92 0.56
C LEU A 41 12.31 -3.41 -0.26
N TYR A 42 12.35 -3.12 -1.56
CA TYR A 42 13.33 -3.69 -2.48
C TYR A 42 14.48 -2.75 -2.83
N VAL A 43 14.30 -1.44 -2.70
CA VAL A 43 15.33 -0.45 -3.01
C VAL A 43 16.24 -0.17 -1.81
N PRO A 44 17.46 0.35 -2.02
CA PRO A 44 18.31 0.81 -0.92
C PRO A 44 17.62 1.88 -0.07
N LEU A 45 18.00 1.96 1.22
CA LEU A 45 17.38 2.86 2.20
C LEU A 45 17.47 4.34 1.77
N GLU A 46 18.58 4.72 1.15
CA GLU A 46 18.81 6.07 0.62
C GLU A 46 17.91 6.43 -0.57
N ASP A 47 17.32 5.43 -1.23
CA ASP A 47 16.42 5.57 -2.38
C ASP A 47 14.93 5.40 -2.00
N GLU A 48 14.64 5.10 -0.73
CA GLU A 48 13.27 5.04 -0.24
C GLU A 48 12.57 6.40 -0.38
N ARG A 49 11.29 6.36 -0.75
CA ARG A 49 10.47 7.57 -0.84
C ARG A 49 9.34 7.56 0.17
N LEU A 50 8.98 8.74 0.66
CA LEU A 50 7.79 8.91 1.50
C LEU A 50 6.53 8.49 0.72
N THR A 51 5.68 7.71 1.38
CA THR A 51 4.44 7.17 0.82
C THR A 51 3.24 7.65 1.64
N ALA A 52 2.16 8.05 0.96
CA ALA A 52 1.00 8.65 1.62
C ALA A 52 -0.12 7.63 1.91
N ASP A 53 -0.19 6.58 1.11
CA ASP A 53 -1.22 5.56 1.08
C ASP A 53 -0.59 4.16 1.04
N ILE A 54 -1.38 3.16 1.39
CA ILE A 54 -1.05 1.74 1.24
C ILE A 54 -1.84 1.21 0.06
N ASP A 55 -1.14 0.72 -0.95
CA ASP A 55 -1.74 0.07 -2.11
C ASP A 55 -1.78 -1.44 -1.91
N LEU A 56 -2.97 -2.04 -2.06
CA LEU A 56 -3.21 -3.47 -1.91
C LEU A 56 -3.86 -4.04 -3.18
N VAL A 57 -3.58 -5.31 -3.47
CA VAL A 57 -4.39 -6.12 -4.39
C VAL A 57 -5.11 -7.22 -3.62
N ALA A 58 -6.33 -7.57 -4.06
CA ALA A 58 -7.14 -8.59 -3.41
C ALA A 58 -8.01 -9.36 -4.42
N THR A 59 -8.29 -10.62 -4.11
CA THR A 59 -9.26 -11.45 -4.87
C THR A 59 -10.71 -11.08 -4.57
N ASN A 60 -10.96 -10.33 -3.49
CA ASN A 60 -12.24 -9.71 -3.20
C ASN A 60 -11.99 -8.33 -2.57
N GLN A 61 -11.90 -7.31 -3.42
CA GLN A 61 -11.57 -5.95 -2.98
C GLN A 61 -12.59 -5.36 -2.00
N GLY A 62 -13.88 -5.67 -2.19
CA GLY A 62 -14.96 -5.13 -1.38
C GLY A 62 -14.90 -5.64 0.05
N VAL A 63 -14.81 -6.97 0.20
CA VAL A 63 -14.72 -7.61 1.52
C VAL A 63 -13.45 -7.17 2.25
N LEU A 64 -12.30 -7.17 1.58
CA LEU A 64 -11.05 -6.75 2.24
C LEU A 64 -11.12 -5.28 2.69
N ALA A 65 -11.60 -4.38 1.82
CA ALA A 65 -11.67 -2.96 2.14
C ALA A 65 -12.66 -2.67 3.27
N GLU A 66 -13.78 -3.38 3.33
CA GLU A 66 -14.73 -3.30 4.44
C GLU A 66 -14.11 -3.77 5.76
N LEU A 67 -13.37 -4.89 5.76
CA LEU A 67 -12.69 -5.39 6.95
C LEU A 67 -11.59 -4.44 7.44
N ILE A 68 -10.80 -3.87 6.52
CA ILE A 68 -9.78 -2.85 6.87
C ILE A 68 -10.46 -1.61 7.43
N TRP A 69 -11.53 -1.13 6.79
CA TRP A 69 -12.28 0.03 7.25
C TRP A 69 -12.85 -0.19 8.66
N ALA A 70 -13.49 -1.34 8.90
CA ALA A 70 -14.01 -1.70 10.21
C ALA A 70 -12.91 -1.77 11.28
N HIS A 71 -11.75 -2.35 10.94
CA HIS A 71 -10.59 -2.40 11.82
C HIS A 71 -10.04 -1.00 12.16
N LEU A 72 -9.99 -0.09 11.18
CA LEU A 72 -9.53 1.29 11.39
C LEU A 72 -10.51 2.08 12.26
N VAL A 73 -11.82 1.98 11.98
CA VAL A 73 -12.87 2.63 12.77
C VAL A 73 -12.82 2.16 14.23
N SER A 74 -12.66 0.85 14.47
CA SER A 74 -12.60 0.31 15.83
C SER A 74 -11.36 0.77 16.61
N ASN A 75 -10.22 0.97 15.94
CA ASN A 75 -8.97 1.34 16.61
C ASN A 75 -8.85 2.85 16.88
N PHE A 76 -9.43 3.71 16.04
CA PHE A 76 -9.17 5.15 16.09
C PHE A 76 -10.36 5.99 16.53
N SER A 77 -11.58 5.42 16.64
CA SER A 77 -12.80 6.18 16.96
C SER A 77 -12.93 7.45 16.10
N ALA A 78 -12.65 7.31 14.80
CA ALA A 78 -12.56 8.41 13.84
C ALA A 78 -13.28 8.07 12.53
N ASP A 79 -13.64 9.12 11.79
CA ASP A 79 -14.39 8.99 10.55
C ASP A 79 -13.48 8.60 9.38
N PHE A 80 -13.53 7.31 9.03
CA PHE A 80 -13.03 6.81 7.77
C PHE A 80 -14.16 6.69 6.76
N LYS A 81 -13.91 7.05 5.50
CA LYS A 81 -14.89 6.90 4.42
C LYS A 81 -14.45 5.81 3.46
N LEU A 82 -15.31 4.82 3.25
CA LEU A 82 -15.15 3.78 2.25
C LEU A 82 -15.81 4.25 0.95
N MET A 83 -15.05 4.26 -0.15
CA MET A 83 -15.54 4.71 -1.46
C MET A 83 -15.25 3.64 -2.51
N PRO A 84 -16.29 2.97 -3.05
CA PRO A 84 -16.12 2.00 -4.13
C PRO A 84 -15.96 2.71 -5.48
N TYR A 85 -15.10 2.14 -6.32
CA TYR A 85 -14.94 2.45 -7.75
C TYR A 85 -15.08 1.14 -8.55
N ALA A 86 -15.02 1.23 -9.88
CA ALA A 86 -15.23 0.07 -10.75
C ALA A 86 -14.23 -1.07 -10.50
N ASP A 87 -12.96 -0.74 -10.29
CA ASP A 87 -11.82 -1.66 -10.22
C ASP A 87 -11.00 -1.53 -8.92
N MET A 88 -11.43 -0.64 -8.02
CA MET A 88 -10.80 -0.43 -6.71
C MET A 88 -11.82 -0.02 -5.65
N VAL A 89 -11.47 -0.23 -4.39
CA VAL A 89 -12.13 0.39 -3.24
C VAL A 89 -11.09 1.20 -2.47
N ARG A 90 -11.42 2.45 -2.16
CA ARG A 90 -10.52 3.38 -1.47
C ARG A 90 -11.06 3.75 -0.10
N ILE A 91 -10.16 3.78 0.88
CA ILE A 91 -10.45 4.27 2.23
C ILE A 91 -9.82 5.66 2.36
N PHE A 92 -10.63 6.62 2.81
CA PHE A 92 -10.20 7.99 3.08
C PHE A 92 -10.19 8.29 4.57
N PHE A 93 -9.19 9.04 5.00
CA PHE A 93 -9.14 9.71 6.31
C PHE A 93 -8.95 11.22 6.07
N SER A 94 -9.83 12.06 6.63
CA SER A 94 -9.74 13.52 6.48
C SER A 94 -9.57 14.00 5.02
N LEU A 95 -10.36 13.41 4.09
CA LEU A 95 -10.33 13.68 2.64
C LEU A 95 -9.04 13.27 1.91
N LYS A 96 -8.10 12.59 2.57
CA LYS A 96 -6.90 12.04 1.95
C LYS A 96 -7.04 10.52 1.84
N PRO A 97 -6.65 9.91 0.70
CA PRO A 97 -6.56 8.46 0.60
C PRO A 97 -5.56 7.93 1.61
N VAL A 98 -5.88 6.78 2.21
CA VAL A 98 -4.98 6.07 3.13
C VAL A 98 -4.77 4.62 2.73
N VAL A 99 -5.76 3.99 2.08
CA VAL A 99 -5.66 2.63 1.56
C VAL A 99 -6.40 2.54 0.24
N ASP A 100 -5.75 1.94 -0.75
CA ASP A 100 -6.34 1.53 -2.01
C ASP A 100 -6.35 0.00 -2.08
N VAL A 101 -7.49 -0.59 -2.43
CA VAL A 101 -7.62 -2.04 -2.64
C VAL A 101 -8.10 -2.28 -4.06
N VAL A 102 -7.25 -2.87 -4.89
CA VAL A 102 -7.52 -3.16 -6.30
C VAL A 102 -7.93 -4.63 -6.46
N GLN A 103 -8.97 -4.86 -7.26
CA GLN A 103 -9.44 -6.22 -7.59
C GLN A 103 -8.47 -6.90 -8.55
N VAL A 104 -8.08 -8.13 -8.22
CA VAL A 104 -7.37 -9.04 -9.13
C VAL A 104 -8.10 -10.39 -9.22
N PRO A 105 -8.07 -11.09 -10.36
CA PRO A 105 -8.72 -12.39 -10.50
C PRO A 105 -8.02 -13.49 -9.68
N THR A 106 -6.70 -13.39 -9.56
CA THR A 106 -5.83 -14.27 -8.78
C THR A 106 -4.77 -13.42 -8.10
N LEU A 107 -4.34 -13.80 -6.90
CA LEU A 107 -3.24 -13.09 -6.26
C LEU A 107 -1.94 -13.29 -7.06
N PRO A 108 -1.13 -12.24 -7.22
CA PRO A 108 0.24 -12.37 -7.71
C PRO A 108 1.09 -13.22 -6.76
N GLU A 109 2.25 -13.64 -7.21
CA GLU A 109 3.24 -14.27 -6.34
C GLU A 109 3.68 -13.31 -5.23
N VAL A 110 3.81 -13.82 -4.00
CA VAL A 110 4.16 -13.03 -2.82
C VAL A 110 5.32 -13.61 -2.04
N ASN A 111 6.15 -12.71 -1.52
CA ASN A 111 7.03 -12.97 -0.38
C ASN A 111 6.29 -12.67 0.92
N ARG A 112 6.69 -13.34 2.01
CA ARG A 112 6.21 -13.01 3.36
C ARG A 112 7.31 -12.34 4.15
N ILE A 113 7.18 -11.03 4.34
CA ILE A 113 8.11 -10.24 5.16
C ILE A 113 7.42 -9.99 6.49
N GLU A 114 7.95 -10.53 7.58
CA GLU A 114 7.27 -10.48 8.90
C GLU A 114 5.80 -10.94 8.80
N ALA A 115 5.56 -12.03 8.06
CA ALA A 115 4.25 -12.59 7.72
C ALA A 115 3.29 -11.68 6.93
N ILE A 116 3.68 -10.47 6.55
CA ILE A 116 2.92 -9.59 5.65
C ILE A 116 3.14 -10.07 4.20
N PRO A 117 2.07 -10.37 3.44
CA PRO A 117 2.20 -10.73 2.04
C PRO A 117 2.55 -9.49 1.20
N VAL A 118 3.73 -9.51 0.58
CA VAL A 118 4.21 -8.46 -0.33
C VAL A 118 4.52 -9.08 -1.68
N VAL A 119 4.11 -8.45 -2.77
CA VAL A 119 4.39 -8.99 -4.11
C VAL A 119 5.89 -9.19 -4.35
N THR A 120 6.25 -10.20 -5.13
CA THR A 120 7.66 -10.42 -5.52
C THR A 120 8.21 -9.23 -6.31
N LEU A 121 9.53 -9.14 -6.42
CA LEU A 121 10.19 -8.09 -7.19
C LEU A 121 9.77 -8.16 -8.67
N GLU A 122 9.68 -9.38 -9.22
CA GLU A 122 9.27 -9.68 -10.58
C GLU A 122 7.83 -9.20 -10.85
N GLU A 123 6.90 -9.54 -9.96
CA GLU A 123 5.50 -9.09 -10.04
C GLU A 123 5.41 -7.57 -9.93
N LEU A 124 6.14 -6.95 -9.00
CA LEU A 124 6.13 -5.50 -8.83
C LEU A 124 6.64 -4.76 -10.07
N ILE A 125 7.71 -5.25 -10.70
CA ILE A 125 8.23 -4.74 -11.97
C ILE A 125 7.17 -4.86 -13.08
N ALA A 126 6.52 -6.02 -13.20
CA ALA A 126 5.48 -6.25 -14.19
C ALA A 126 4.28 -5.29 -14.00
N MET A 127 3.85 -5.10 -12.75
CA MET A 127 2.78 -4.17 -12.39
C MET A 127 3.14 -2.72 -12.73
N LYS A 128 4.38 -2.28 -12.46
CA LYS A 128 4.86 -0.94 -12.81
C LYS A 128 4.91 -0.71 -14.32
N ARG A 129 5.38 -1.70 -15.09
CA ARG A 129 5.37 -1.62 -16.57
C ARG A 129 3.96 -1.47 -17.12
N LYS A 130 3.00 -2.26 -16.61
CA LYS A 130 1.58 -2.13 -16.98
C LYS A 130 1.04 -0.74 -16.66
N ALA A 131 1.29 -0.25 -15.44
CA ALA A 131 0.86 1.09 -15.04
C ALA A 131 1.46 2.19 -15.94
N ILE A 132 2.74 2.11 -16.32
CA ILE A 132 3.34 3.08 -17.25
C ILE A 132 2.69 3.03 -18.62
N ALA A 133 2.38 1.84 -19.14
CA ALA A 133 1.65 1.71 -20.41
C ALA A 133 0.27 2.37 -20.34
N ASP A 134 -0.44 2.22 -19.22
CA ASP A 134 -1.79 2.76 -19.03
C ASP A 134 -1.80 4.28 -18.79
N ARG A 135 -0.78 4.84 -18.14
CA ARG A 135 -0.79 6.25 -17.68
C ARG A 135 0.52 7.03 -17.89
N GLY A 136 1.35 6.64 -18.85
CA GLY A 136 2.70 7.17 -19.08
C GLY A 136 2.80 8.68 -19.33
N HIS A 137 1.72 9.34 -19.74
CA HIS A 137 1.66 10.79 -19.96
C HIS A 137 1.17 11.60 -18.74
N THR A 138 0.98 10.95 -17.59
CA THR A 138 0.52 11.60 -16.36
C THR A 138 1.67 11.81 -15.37
N PRO A 139 1.58 12.75 -14.42
CA PRO A 139 2.55 12.89 -13.34
C PRO A 139 2.76 11.58 -12.55
N LYS A 140 1.69 10.79 -12.39
CA LYS A 140 1.74 9.47 -11.74
C LYS A 140 2.54 8.45 -12.58
N GLY A 141 2.58 8.60 -13.90
CA GLY A 141 3.41 7.80 -14.81
C GLY A 141 4.90 8.08 -14.67
N LEU A 142 5.30 9.35 -14.45
CA LEU A 142 6.70 9.72 -14.20
C LEU A 142 7.23 9.09 -12.90
N THR A 143 6.43 9.06 -11.83
CA THR A 143 6.79 8.36 -10.59
C THR A 143 6.96 6.86 -10.81
N ASP A 144 6.09 6.23 -11.60
CA ASP A 144 6.24 4.80 -11.91
C ASP A 144 7.49 4.51 -12.73
N GLN A 145 7.89 5.39 -13.65
CA GLN A 145 9.13 5.24 -14.42
C GLN A 145 10.35 5.27 -13.49
N ALA A 146 10.38 6.22 -12.54
CA ALA A 146 11.45 6.29 -11.55
C ALA A 146 11.49 5.05 -10.64
N ASP A 147 10.33 4.58 -10.17
CA ASP A 147 10.22 3.34 -9.39
C ASP A 147 10.71 2.13 -10.22
N LEU A 148 10.29 2.00 -11.48
CA LEU A 148 10.69 0.91 -12.37
C LEU A 148 12.20 0.87 -12.59
N MET A 149 12.82 2.02 -12.89
CA MET A 149 14.27 2.09 -13.09
C MET A 149 15.04 1.57 -11.88
N ARG A 150 14.63 1.94 -10.66
CA ARG A 150 15.26 1.47 -9.42
C ARG A 150 15.08 -0.04 -9.23
N LEU A 151 13.87 -0.56 -9.44
CA LEU A 151 13.59 -1.99 -9.30
C LEU A 151 14.40 -2.83 -10.30
N GLU A 152 14.53 -2.36 -11.56
CA GLU A 152 15.33 -3.04 -12.57
C GLU A 152 16.82 -3.06 -12.21
N MET A 153 17.35 -1.98 -11.63
CA MET A 153 18.73 -1.96 -11.11
C MET A 153 18.93 -3.00 -9.99
N VAL A 154 17.98 -3.09 -9.05
CA VAL A 154 18.02 -4.10 -7.98
C VAL A 154 17.96 -5.51 -8.56
N GLN A 155 17.09 -5.76 -9.53
CA GLN A 155 16.98 -7.08 -10.17
C GLN A 155 18.29 -7.47 -10.86
N GLU A 156 18.92 -6.54 -11.58
CA GLU A 156 20.20 -6.77 -12.24
C GLU A 156 21.34 -7.06 -11.25
N GLN A 157 21.37 -6.34 -10.12
CA GLN A 157 22.33 -6.62 -9.05
C GLN A 157 22.13 -8.01 -8.46
N ARG A 158 20.89 -8.43 -8.19
CA ARG A 158 20.60 -9.79 -7.68
C ARG A 158 21.05 -10.87 -8.67
N ARG A 159 20.82 -10.67 -9.97
CA ARG A 159 21.27 -11.62 -11.02
C ARG A 159 22.78 -11.79 -11.08
N LYS A 160 23.56 -10.73 -10.83
CA LYS A 160 25.02 -10.79 -10.82
C LYS A 160 25.61 -11.56 -9.63
N HIS A 161 24.82 -11.74 -8.57
CA HIS A 161 25.25 -12.39 -7.33
C HIS A 161 24.52 -13.71 -7.03
N ALA A 162 23.74 -14.22 -7.98
CA ALA A 162 23.05 -15.51 -7.92
C ALA A 162 23.87 -16.60 -8.64
#